data_AF-A0A954QNS7-F1
#
_entry.id   AF-A0A954QNS7-F1
#
_cell.length_a   1.000
_cell.length_b   1.000
_cell.length_c   1.000
_cell.angle_alpha   90.00
_cell.angle_beta   90.00
_cell.angle_gamma   90.00
#
_symmetry.space_group_name_H-M   'P 1'
#
loop_
_entity.id
_entity.type
_entity.pdbx_description
1 polymer ?
#
loop_
_entity_poly.entity_id
_entity_poly.type
_entity_poly.pdbx_seq_one_letter_code
_entity_poly.pdbx_strand_id
1 'polypeptide(L)'
;MSAPEDNLPPVQPPSASFLMQLFVVPLVIVVAIVMVSLMFNWLAHMGTKPEDLVTQLNKVNPGSWQKALTVANLLTDHKHEDLRRDPKLAEKVAELLEKELEQGSADPERVKLRVYLTLALGLFEVENGRETLIKAATQQKTPVDVEVRKTALETFARRADFSPERCDLMRNDQELMQAVEQAAKASGESSEEREAANELRLRAAYVLGVIGGDQALQLLTGLASDPEPLVRFNAATALARLGERSAVPRLYEMLEIYQQKNDDGSPRFDAVVQTSVISSAIRAIEKLAEQDQTIDRAELADAIQSVLDSPDISSDVRTGVEIDARTALQHLGK
;
A
#
# COMPACT_ATOMS: atom_id res chain seq x y z
N MET A 1 -29.57 -16.24 -100.70
CA MET A 1 -30.35 -15.41 -99.75
C MET A 1 -29.47 -15.14 -98.55
N SER A 2 -29.11 -13.88 -98.31
CA SER A 2 -28.38 -13.45 -97.11
C SER A 2 -29.41 -12.90 -96.12
N ALA A 3 -29.36 -13.32 -94.85
CA ALA A 3 -30.21 -12.79 -93.79
C ALA A 3 -29.44 -11.74 -92.95
N PRO A 4 -30.12 -10.71 -92.39
CA PRO A 4 -29.48 -9.52 -91.84
C PRO A 4 -29.12 -9.67 -90.34
N GLU A 5 -28.09 -8.92 -89.93
CA GLU A 5 -27.53 -8.89 -88.59
C GLU A 5 -28.39 -8.08 -87.60
N ASP A 6 -28.52 -8.61 -86.39
CA ASP A 6 -29.16 -7.99 -85.22
C ASP A 6 -28.08 -7.25 -84.38
N ASN A 7 -28.22 -5.93 -84.23
CA ASN A 7 -27.19 -5.03 -83.69
C ASN A 7 -27.54 -4.56 -82.27
N LEU A 8 -27.19 -5.38 -81.26
CA LEU A 8 -27.03 -4.90 -79.88
C LEU A 8 -25.53 -4.83 -79.55
N PRO A 9 -25.02 -3.71 -79.00
CA PRO A 9 -23.61 -3.61 -78.65
C PRO A 9 -23.25 -4.64 -77.57
N PRO A 10 -22.13 -5.37 -77.71
CA PRO A 10 -21.81 -6.49 -76.84
C PRO A 10 -21.50 -5.99 -75.42
N VAL A 11 -22.25 -6.49 -74.44
CA VAL A 11 -21.89 -6.39 -73.02
C VAL A 11 -20.64 -7.23 -72.77
N GLN A 12 -19.50 -6.58 -72.61
CA GLN A 12 -18.25 -7.24 -72.25
C GLN A 12 -18.24 -7.50 -70.73
N PRO A 13 -18.01 -8.74 -70.29
CA PRO A 13 -17.86 -9.02 -68.87
C PRO A 13 -16.63 -8.28 -68.32
N PRO A 14 -16.66 -7.80 -67.06
CA PRO A 14 -15.54 -7.10 -66.46
C PRO A 14 -14.29 -7.98 -66.49
N SER A 15 -13.15 -7.37 -66.81
CA SER A 15 -11.88 -8.10 -66.94
C SER A 15 -11.48 -8.76 -65.61
N ALA A 16 -10.82 -9.92 -65.68
CA ALA A 16 -10.34 -10.63 -64.50
C ALA A 16 -9.43 -9.76 -63.61
N SER A 17 -8.73 -8.79 -64.21
CA SER A 17 -7.92 -7.78 -63.50
C SER A 17 -8.76 -6.84 -62.62
N PHE A 18 -9.94 -6.42 -63.10
CA PHE A 18 -10.87 -5.58 -62.34
C PHE A 18 -11.46 -6.32 -61.13
N LEU A 19 -11.83 -7.60 -61.31
CA LEU A 19 -12.30 -8.45 -60.21
C LEU A 19 -11.19 -8.74 -59.18
N MET A 20 -9.95 -8.96 -59.63
CA MET A 20 -8.79 -9.08 -58.74
C MET A 20 -8.59 -7.80 -57.91
N GLN A 21 -8.66 -6.63 -58.53
CA GLN A 21 -8.47 -5.36 -57.82
C GLN A 21 -9.58 -5.06 -56.81
N LEU A 22 -10.84 -5.40 -57.13
CA LEU A 22 -11.99 -5.11 -56.27
C LEU A 22 -12.07 -6.00 -55.02
N PHE A 23 -11.59 -7.26 -55.09
CA PHE A 23 -11.73 -8.22 -54.00
C PHE A 23 -10.41 -8.64 -53.36
N VAL A 24 -9.32 -8.76 -54.12
CA VAL A 24 -8.05 -9.29 -53.59
C VAL A 24 -7.27 -8.22 -52.85
N VAL A 25 -7.22 -6.99 -53.36
CA VAL A 25 -6.48 -5.90 -52.68
C VAL A 25 -7.06 -5.59 -51.29
N PRO A 26 -8.39 -5.42 -51.13
CA PRO A 26 -8.98 -5.21 -49.80
C PRO A 26 -8.81 -6.43 -48.89
N LEU A 27 -8.94 -7.65 -49.42
CA LEU A 27 -8.75 -8.88 -48.63
C LEU A 27 -7.32 -8.98 -48.09
N VAL A 28 -6.31 -8.67 -48.90
CA VAL A 28 -4.90 -8.66 -48.48
C VAL A 28 -4.67 -7.63 -47.37
N ILE A 29 -5.27 -6.44 -47.48
CA ILE A 29 -5.18 -5.41 -46.44
C ILE A 29 -5.80 -5.90 -45.13
N VAL A 30 -7.00 -6.50 -45.18
CA VAL A 30 -7.67 -7.04 -43.99
C VAL A 30 -6.84 -8.16 -43.36
N VAL A 31 -6.31 -9.09 -44.17
CA VAL A 31 -5.43 -10.16 -43.69
C VAL A 31 -4.17 -9.59 -43.04
N ALA A 32 -3.55 -8.56 -43.62
CA ALA A 32 -2.38 -7.91 -43.04
C ALA A 32 -2.72 -7.23 -41.69
N ILE A 33 -3.85 -6.54 -41.59
CA ILE A 33 -4.31 -5.92 -40.33
C ILE A 33 -4.57 -7.00 -39.26
N VAL A 34 -5.23 -8.10 -39.63
CA VAL A 34 -5.50 -9.21 -38.71
C VAL A 34 -4.20 -9.88 -38.28
N MET A 35 -3.23 -10.10 -39.18
CA MET A 35 -1.91 -10.64 -38.85
C MET A 35 -1.15 -9.73 -37.88
N VAL A 36 -1.16 -8.42 -38.12
CA VAL A 36 -0.53 -7.43 -37.23
C VAL A 36 -1.24 -7.40 -35.87
N SER A 37 -2.57 -7.44 -35.85
CA SER A 37 -3.36 -7.50 -34.62
C SER A 37 -3.11 -8.78 -33.83
N LEU A 38 -3.03 -9.93 -34.49
CA LEU A 38 -2.67 -11.22 -33.89
C LEU A 38 -1.23 -11.20 -33.39
N MET A 39 -0.30 -10.57 -34.10
CA MET A 39 1.09 -10.42 -33.67
C MET A 39 1.18 -9.57 -32.40
N PHE A 40 0.48 -8.43 -32.33
CA PHE A 40 0.44 -7.61 -31.12
C PHE A 40 -0.30 -8.31 -29.97
N ASN A 41 -1.37 -9.06 -30.25
CA ASN A 41 -2.07 -9.85 -29.26
C ASN A 41 -1.18 -10.98 -28.72
N TRP A 42 -0.42 -11.65 -29.58
CA TRP A 42 0.56 -12.66 -29.21
C TRP A 42 1.72 -12.07 -28.41
N LEU A 43 2.24 -10.91 -28.80
CA LEU A 43 3.28 -10.19 -28.06
C LEU A 43 2.80 -9.75 -26.66
N ALA A 44 1.53 -9.38 -26.54
CA ALA A 44 0.90 -9.03 -25.27
C ALA A 44 0.65 -10.27 -24.36
N HIS A 45 0.45 -11.46 -24.94
CA HIS A 45 0.27 -12.72 -24.20
C HIS A 45 1.57 -13.49 -23.95
N MET A 46 2.70 -13.09 -24.55
CA MET A 46 4.04 -13.43 -24.06
C MET A 46 4.34 -12.63 -22.79
N GLY A 47 3.49 -12.78 -21.77
CA GLY A 47 3.84 -12.40 -20.41
C GLY A 47 5.14 -13.11 -20.03
N THR A 48 6.05 -12.36 -19.41
CA THR A 48 7.30 -12.89 -18.86
C THR A 48 6.98 -14.07 -17.97
N LYS A 49 7.57 -15.24 -18.25
CA LYS A 49 7.38 -16.37 -17.34
C LYS A 49 7.94 -15.99 -15.97
N PRO A 50 7.31 -16.40 -14.88
CA PRO A 50 7.77 -16.05 -13.53
C PRO A 50 9.22 -16.50 -13.27
N GLU A 51 9.64 -17.60 -13.90
CA GLU A 51 11.01 -18.08 -13.82
C GLU A 51 12.01 -17.12 -14.50
N ASP A 52 11.59 -16.41 -15.53
CA ASP A 52 12.40 -15.40 -16.24
C ASP A 52 12.61 -14.16 -15.36
N LEU A 53 11.64 -13.80 -14.51
CA LEU A 53 11.76 -12.67 -13.57
C LEU A 53 12.88 -12.90 -12.55
N VAL A 54 12.98 -14.12 -12.01
CA VAL A 54 14.09 -14.49 -11.10
C VAL A 54 15.42 -14.49 -11.82
N THR A 55 15.44 -15.04 -13.04
CA THR A 55 16.67 -15.09 -13.83
C THR A 55 17.20 -13.69 -14.12
N GLN A 56 16.29 -12.72 -14.31
CA GLN A 56 16.65 -11.30 -14.47
C GLN A 56 17.16 -10.66 -13.18
N LEU A 57 16.71 -11.10 -12.01
CA LEU A 57 17.17 -10.63 -10.69
C LEU A 57 18.52 -11.23 -10.27
N ASN A 58 18.91 -12.38 -10.83
CA ASN A 58 20.14 -13.09 -10.46
C ASN A 58 21.44 -12.34 -10.78
N LYS A 59 21.41 -11.32 -11.66
CA LYS A 59 22.55 -10.43 -11.92
C LYS A 59 22.22 -9.03 -11.44
N VAL A 60 22.74 -8.67 -10.26
CA VAL A 60 22.64 -7.30 -9.73
C VAL A 60 23.41 -6.36 -10.65
N ASN A 61 22.66 -5.47 -11.30
CA ASN A 61 23.13 -4.45 -12.22
C ASN A 61 22.46 -3.09 -11.95
N PRO A 62 22.97 -1.98 -12.50
CA PRO A 62 22.21 -0.73 -12.56
C PRO A 62 20.86 -1.03 -13.20
N GLY A 63 19.76 -0.73 -12.51
CA GLY A 63 18.42 -1.13 -12.94
C GLY A 63 17.77 -2.29 -12.16
N SER A 64 18.47 -2.90 -11.19
CA SER A 64 17.94 -4.06 -10.46
C SER A 64 16.71 -3.74 -9.62
N TRP A 65 16.64 -2.52 -9.07
CA TRP A 65 15.50 -2.09 -8.25
C TRP A 65 14.21 -2.00 -9.08
N GLN A 66 14.29 -1.62 -10.37
CA GLN A 66 13.13 -1.61 -11.28
C GLN A 66 12.60 -3.03 -11.48
N LYS A 67 13.48 -4.01 -11.63
CA LYS A 67 13.09 -5.42 -11.77
C LYS A 67 12.36 -5.91 -10.51
N ALA A 68 12.88 -5.59 -9.32
CA ALA A 68 12.23 -5.91 -8.06
C ALA A 68 10.85 -5.24 -7.92
N LEU A 69 10.74 -3.97 -8.34
CA LEU A 69 9.46 -3.27 -8.42
C LEU A 69 8.48 -3.94 -9.39
N THR A 70 8.95 -4.39 -10.57
CA THR A 70 8.12 -5.16 -11.51
C THR A 70 7.58 -6.43 -10.86
N VAL A 71 8.42 -7.17 -10.13
CA VAL A 71 7.96 -8.35 -9.39
C VAL A 71 6.90 -7.98 -8.35
N ALA A 72 7.14 -6.95 -7.53
CA ALA A 72 6.15 -6.49 -6.55
C ALA A 72 4.81 -6.13 -7.21
N ASN A 73 4.83 -5.36 -8.30
CA ASN A 73 3.61 -4.97 -9.02
C ASN A 73 2.85 -6.18 -9.58
N LEU A 74 3.56 -7.15 -10.18
CA LEU A 74 2.92 -8.37 -10.68
C LEU A 74 2.26 -9.17 -9.56
N LEU A 75 2.90 -9.25 -8.39
CA LEU A 75 2.34 -9.93 -7.22
C LEU A 75 1.09 -9.23 -6.67
N THR A 76 0.86 -7.94 -6.95
CA THR A 76 -0.39 -7.26 -6.57
C THR A 76 -1.57 -7.54 -7.50
N ASP A 77 -1.33 -8.01 -8.73
CA ASP A 77 -2.43 -8.29 -9.67
C ASP A 77 -3.14 -9.58 -9.28
N HIS A 78 -4.46 -9.52 -9.10
CA HIS A 78 -5.31 -10.68 -8.82
C HIS A 78 -5.17 -11.78 -9.89
N LYS A 79 -4.83 -11.45 -11.13
CA LYS A 79 -4.61 -12.44 -12.21
C LYS A 79 -3.36 -13.30 -12.02
N HIS A 80 -2.51 -12.96 -11.06
CA HIS A 80 -1.23 -13.62 -10.80
C HIS A 80 -1.19 -14.32 -9.43
N GLU A 81 -2.33 -14.89 -8.99
CA GLU A 81 -2.42 -15.73 -7.77
C GLU A 81 -1.38 -16.85 -7.72
N ASP A 82 -1.15 -17.52 -8.84
CA ASP A 82 -0.16 -18.60 -8.94
C ASP A 82 1.25 -18.14 -8.56
N LEU A 83 1.57 -16.86 -8.81
CA LEU A 83 2.89 -16.29 -8.49
C LEU A 83 3.04 -16.04 -7.00
N ARG A 84 1.98 -15.52 -6.35
CA ARG A 84 1.96 -15.33 -4.90
C ARG A 84 2.10 -16.65 -4.15
N ARG A 85 1.67 -17.76 -4.76
CA ARG A 85 1.73 -19.11 -4.18
C ARG A 85 2.95 -19.92 -4.61
N ASP A 86 3.88 -19.35 -5.39
CA ASP A 86 5.09 -20.05 -5.81
C ASP A 86 6.19 -19.98 -4.72
N PRO A 87 6.48 -21.09 -4.01
CA PRO A 87 7.48 -21.11 -2.95
C PRO A 87 8.91 -20.91 -3.47
N LYS A 88 9.20 -21.34 -4.71
CA LYS A 88 10.55 -21.20 -5.29
C LYS A 88 10.83 -19.75 -5.65
N LEU A 89 9.82 -19.05 -6.16
CA LEU A 89 9.93 -17.63 -6.47
C LEU A 89 10.16 -16.82 -5.19
N ALA A 90 9.40 -17.10 -4.12
CA ALA A 90 9.58 -16.48 -2.81
C ALA A 90 10.97 -16.72 -2.22
N GLU A 91 11.46 -17.97 -2.26
CA GLU A 91 12.80 -18.35 -1.77
C GLU A 91 13.91 -17.58 -2.50
N LYS A 92 13.80 -17.45 -3.83
CA LYS A 92 14.78 -16.70 -4.64
C LYS A 92 14.77 -15.20 -4.34
N VAL A 93 13.59 -14.60 -4.11
CA VAL A 93 13.50 -13.20 -3.68
C VAL A 93 14.11 -13.03 -2.28
N ALA A 94 13.85 -13.96 -1.36
CA ALA A 94 14.43 -13.97 -0.03
C ALA A 94 15.96 -14.10 -0.05
N GLU A 95 16.52 -15.04 -0.81
CA GLU A 95 17.98 -15.20 -0.97
C GLU A 95 18.66 -13.92 -1.49
N LEU A 96 18.03 -13.22 -2.43
CA LEU A 96 18.56 -11.97 -2.95
C LEU A 96 18.48 -10.85 -1.90
N LEU A 97 17.34 -10.73 -1.20
CA LEU A 97 17.18 -9.76 -0.12
C LEU A 97 18.20 -10.00 0.99
N GLU A 98 18.39 -11.26 1.40
CA GLU A 98 19.37 -11.69 2.39
C GLU A 98 20.78 -11.18 2.04
N LYS A 99 21.23 -11.43 0.80
CA LYS A 99 22.54 -10.96 0.30
C LYS A 99 22.66 -9.44 0.30
N GLU A 100 21.58 -8.73 -0.03
CA GLU A 100 21.57 -7.27 -0.02
C GLU A 100 21.58 -6.69 1.40
N LEU A 101 20.86 -7.31 2.34
CA LEU A 101 20.91 -6.98 3.77
C LEU A 101 22.31 -7.23 4.34
N GLU A 102 22.98 -8.30 3.95
CA GLU A 102 24.35 -8.60 4.35
C GLU A 102 25.36 -7.56 3.85
N GLN A 103 25.19 -7.09 2.62
CA GLN A 103 26.05 -6.03 2.07
C GLN A 103 25.81 -4.66 2.73
N GLY A 104 24.55 -4.30 3.02
CA GLY A 104 24.22 -3.09 3.79
C GLY A 104 24.63 -1.77 3.11
N SER A 105 24.58 -1.71 1.77
CA SER A 105 24.99 -0.51 1.02
C SER A 105 24.04 0.67 1.25
N ALA A 106 24.60 1.83 1.58
CA ALA A 106 23.87 3.10 1.68
C ALA A 106 23.56 3.75 0.31
N ASP A 107 24.00 3.12 -0.80
CA ASP A 107 23.68 3.60 -2.14
C ASP A 107 22.15 3.67 -2.37
N PRO A 108 21.60 4.80 -2.84
CA PRO A 108 20.15 4.97 -2.98
C PRO A 108 19.46 3.92 -3.87
N GLU A 109 20.12 3.43 -4.93
CA GLU A 109 19.54 2.38 -5.78
C GLU A 109 19.52 1.03 -5.06
N ARG A 110 20.54 0.75 -4.24
CA ARG A 110 20.61 -0.47 -3.43
C ARG A 110 19.63 -0.43 -2.25
N VAL A 111 19.39 0.74 -1.67
CA VAL A 111 18.30 0.93 -0.69
C VAL A 111 16.95 0.65 -1.34
N LYS A 112 16.67 1.24 -2.52
CA LYS A 112 15.44 0.96 -3.29
C LYS A 112 15.29 -0.52 -3.62
N LEU A 113 16.36 -1.18 -4.05
CA LEU A 113 16.35 -2.62 -4.31
C LEU A 113 15.90 -3.40 -3.07
N ARG A 114 16.48 -3.12 -1.90
CA ARG A 114 16.08 -3.78 -0.64
C ARG A 114 14.63 -3.51 -0.26
N VAL A 115 14.15 -2.27 -0.41
CA VAL A 115 12.76 -1.91 -0.18
C VAL A 115 11.82 -2.70 -1.10
N TYR A 116 12.08 -2.75 -2.40
CA TYR A 116 11.20 -3.46 -3.34
C TYR A 116 11.28 -4.98 -3.21
N LEU A 117 12.43 -5.55 -2.87
CA LEU A 117 12.54 -6.97 -2.55
C LEU A 117 11.76 -7.32 -1.27
N THR A 118 11.83 -6.46 -0.24
CA THR A 118 11.06 -6.61 1.00
C THR A 118 9.56 -6.54 0.73
N LEU A 119 9.13 -5.56 -0.08
CA LEU A 119 7.74 -5.43 -0.51
C LEU A 119 7.27 -6.66 -1.28
N ALA A 120 8.03 -7.10 -2.30
CA ALA A 120 7.71 -8.28 -3.08
C ALA A 120 7.60 -9.53 -2.18
N LEU A 121 8.55 -9.71 -1.28
CA LEU A 121 8.56 -10.87 -0.36
C LEU A 121 7.33 -10.88 0.56
N GLY A 122 6.87 -9.71 0.99
CA GLY A 122 5.66 -9.55 1.78
C GLY A 122 4.35 -9.84 1.06
N LEU A 123 4.34 -9.85 -0.28
CA LEU A 123 3.15 -10.09 -1.10
C LEU A 123 2.91 -11.59 -1.40
N PHE A 124 3.86 -12.47 -1.09
CA PHE A 124 3.66 -13.90 -1.24
C PHE A 124 2.68 -14.45 -0.19
N GLU A 125 1.90 -15.44 -0.58
CA GLU A 125 0.95 -16.19 0.26
C GLU A 125 1.61 -17.43 0.90
N VAL A 126 2.90 -17.64 0.67
CA VAL A 126 3.71 -18.71 1.27
C VAL A 126 4.55 -18.18 2.45
N GLU A 127 5.09 -19.11 3.24
CA GLU A 127 5.95 -18.80 4.40
C GLU A 127 7.44 -18.70 4.04
N ASN A 128 7.83 -19.09 2.83
CA ASN A 128 9.21 -18.99 2.35
C ASN A 128 9.71 -17.54 2.43
N GLY A 129 10.85 -17.32 3.09
CA GLY A 129 11.45 -16.01 3.29
C GLY A 129 10.92 -15.22 4.50
N ARG A 130 10.05 -15.80 5.33
CA ARG A 130 9.62 -15.20 6.61
C ARG A 130 10.80 -14.75 7.47
N GLU A 131 11.80 -15.61 7.67
CA GLU A 131 12.98 -15.29 8.48
C GLU A 131 13.75 -14.08 7.93
N THR A 132 13.91 -14.00 6.61
CA THR A 132 14.53 -12.85 5.94
C THR A 132 13.69 -11.58 6.09
N LEU A 133 12.35 -11.66 6.08
CA LEU A 133 11.49 -10.50 6.38
C LEU A 133 11.65 -10.02 7.84
N ILE A 134 11.73 -10.94 8.81
CA ILE A 134 12.00 -10.59 10.21
C ILE A 134 13.38 -9.93 10.35
N LYS A 135 14.39 -10.47 9.65
CA LYS A 135 15.73 -9.84 9.58
C LYS A 135 15.66 -8.44 8.97
N ALA A 136 14.90 -8.25 7.89
CA ALA A 136 14.69 -6.94 7.28
C ALA A 136 14.01 -5.94 8.22
N ALA A 137 13.10 -6.38 9.10
CA ALA A 137 12.41 -5.55 10.08
C ALA A 137 13.30 -5.09 11.25
N THR A 138 14.35 -5.86 11.57
CA THR A 138 15.18 -5.67 12.76
C THR A 138 16.56 -5.11 12.45
N GLN A 139 17.15 -5.46 11.30
CA GLN A 139 18.53 -5.11 10.99
C GLN A 139 18.68 -3.64 10.61
N GLN A 140 19.58 -2.93 11.28
CA GLN A 140 20.00 -1.58 10.94
C GLN A 140 21.52 -1.49 10.94
N LYS A 141 22.12 -1.36 9.75
CA LYS A 141 23.57 -1.12 9.56
C LYS A 141 23.86 0.35 9.28
N THR A 142 22.92 1.02 8.63
CA THR A 142 23.00 2.42 8.25
C THR A 142 21.68 3.13 8.60
N PRO A 143 21.68 4.46 8.80
CA PRO A 143 20.44 5.20 9.06
C PRO A 143 19.37 5.01 7.98
N VAL A 144 19.78 4.86 6.71
CA VAL A 144 18.87 4.65 5.57
C VAL A 144 18.17 3.28 5.58
N ASP A 145 18.62 2.33 6.40
CA ASP A 145 17.96 1.02 6.54
C ASP A 145 16.59 1.12 7.23
N VAL A 146 16.28 2.27 7.85
CA VAL A 146 14.96 2.55 8.44
C VAL A 146 13.83 2.31 7.42
N GLU A 147 14.04 2.66 6.15
CA GLU A 147 13.04 2.46 5.09
C GLU A 147 12.76 0.98 4.82
N VAL A 148 13.80 0.14 4.86
CA VAL A 148 13.67 -1.30 4.70
C VAL A 148 12.93 -1.90 5.89
N ARG A 149 13.27 -1.46 7.11
CA ARG A 149 12.62 -1.90 8.34
C ARG A 149 11.13 -1.53 8.38
N LYS A 150 10.80 -0.27 8.07
CA LYS A 150 9.42 0.23 7.97
C LYS A 150 8.62 -0.59 6.96
N THR A 151 9.22 -0.87 5.80
CA THR A 151 8.58 -1.67 4.74
C THR A 151 8.31 -3.08 5.22
N ALA A 152 9.27 -3.75 5.86
CA ALA A 152 9.11 -5.11 6.38
C ALA A 152 8.01 -5.18 7.45
N LEU A 153 7.94 -4.21 8.37
CA LEU A 153 6.88 -4.14 9.37
C LEU A 153 5.49 -3.95 8.71
N GLU A 154 5.40 -3.09 7.69
CA GLU A 154 4.15 -2.86 6.96
C GLU A 154 3.64 -4.12 6.24
N THR A 155 4.53 -4.93 5.66
CA THR A 155 4.09 -6.14 4.94
C THR A 155 3.45 -7.16 5.86
N PHE A 156 3.92 -7.28 7.11
CA PHE A 156 3.25 -8.09 8.14
C PHE A 156 1.84 -7.59 8.44
N ALA A 157 1.65 -6.28 8.68
CA ALA A 157 0.31 -5.73 8.90
C ALA A 157 -0.64 -5.96 7.71
N ARG A 158 -0.16 -5.78 6.47
CA ARG A 158 -0.99 -6.06 5.28
C ARG A 158 -1.44 -7.52 5.23
N ARG A 159 -0.59 -8.49 5.59
CA ARG A 159 -0.98 -9.92 5.62
C ARG A 159 -2.04 -10.20 6.69
N ALA A 160 -2.02 -9.47 7.80
CA ALA A 160 -2.93 -9.62 8.93
C ALA A 160 -4.37 -9.14 8.64
N ASP A 161 -4.53 -7.99 7.94
CA ASP A 161 -5.82 -7.31 7.70
C ASP A 161 -6.86 -8.18 6.93
N PHE A 162 -6.49 -9.39 6.48
CA PHE A 162 -7.36 -10.28 5.70
C PHE A 162 -8.20 -11.26 6.52
N SER A 163 -7.82 -11.66 7.75
CA SER A 163 -8.67 -12.54 8.58
C SER A 163 -8.28 -12.59 10.08
N PRO A 164 -9.23 -12.86 11.00
CA PRO A 164 -8.94 -13.04 12.43
C PRO A 164 -7.89 -14.13 12.71
N GLU A 165 -7.90 -15.23 11.94
CA GLU A 165 -6.93 -16.32 12.10
C GLU A 165 -5.49 -15.86 11.80
N ARG A 166 -5.31 -14.90 10.90
CA ARG A 166 -3.99 -14.35 10.59
C ARG A 166 -3.48 -13.42 11.67
N CYS A 167 -4.35 -12.58 12.25
CA CYS A 167 -4.02 -11.81 13.45
C CYS A 167 -3.58 -12.74 14.58
N ASP A 168 -4.26 -13.88 14.75
CA ASP A 168 -3.92 -14.90 15.75
C ASP A 168 -2.55 -15.53 15.53
N LEU A 169 -2.19 -15.85 14.29
CA LEU A 169 -0.85 -16.36 13.98
C LEU A 169 0.22 -15.32 14.30
N MET A 170 -0.03 -14.05 13.98
CA MET A 170 0.96 -12.98 14.14
C MET A 170 1.18 -12.56 15.58
N ARG A 171 0.13 -12.46 16.41
CA ARG A 171 0.28 -12.16 17.84
C ARG A 171 1.00 -13.28 18.61
N ASN A 172 0.95 -14.51 18.09
CA ASN A 172 1.64 -15.66 18.66
C ASN A 172 3.04 -15.88 18.03
N ASP A 173 3.41 -15.10 17.02
CA ASP A 173 4.74 -15.13 16.42
C ASP A 173 5.72 -14.33 17.28
N GLN A 174 6.50 -15.04 18.10
CA GLN A 174 7.41 -14.44 19.06
C GLN A 174 8.50 -13.58 18.39
N GLU A 175 9.02 -13.99 17.23
CA GLU A 175 10.07 -13.27 16.53
C GLU A 175 9.52 -11.98 15.91
N LEU A 176 8.32 -12.04 15.35
CA LEU A 176 7.61 -10.86 14.85
C LEU A 176 7.29 -9.88 15.98
N MET A 177 6.73 -10.36 17.08
CA MET A 177 6.39 -9.49 18.21
C MET A 177 7.63 -8.84 18.82
N GLN A 178 8.78 -9.54 18.86
CA GLN A 178 10.06 -8.94 19.25
C GLN A 178 10.52 -7.86 18.27
N ALA A 179 10.40 -8.09 16.95
CA ALA A 179 10.74 -7.09 15.95
C ALA A 179 9.87 -5.82 16.05
N VAL A 180 8.57 -6.00 16.27
CA VAL A 180 7.62 -4.89 16.47
C VAL A 180 7.92 -4.16 17.78
N GLU A 181 8.22 -4.87 18.87
CA GLU A 181 8.61 -4.26 20.14
C GLU A 181 9.91 -3.44 20.02
N GLN A 182 10.91 -3.94 19.30
CA GLN A 182 12.14 -3.19 19.02
C GLN A 182 11.85 -1.90 18.23
N ALA A 183 10.94 -1.96 17.26
CA ALA A 183 10.51 -0.78 16.51
C ALA A 183 9.73 0.21 17.39
N ALA A 184 8.84 -0.28 18.26
CA ALA A 184 8.08 0.53 19.22
C ALA A 184 8.98 1.21 20.26
N LYS A 185 10.16 0.66 20.54
CA LYS A 185 11.14 1.22 21.48
C LYS A 185 12.30 1.93 20.80
N ALA A 186 12.23 2.15 19.48
CA ALA A 186 13.30 2.79 18.74
C ALA A 186 13.58 4.21 19.28
N SER A 187 14.86 4.54 19.42
CA SER A 187 15.35 5.85 19.86
C SER A 187 16.58 6.26 19.05
N GLY A 188 16.87 7.56 19.00
CA GLY A 188 18.03 8.11 18.29
C GLY A 188 18.71 9.22 19.08
N GLU A 189 20.03 9.37 18.90
CA GLU A 189 20.81 10.43 19.55
C GLU A 189 20.84 11.69 18.68
N SER A 190 21.06 11.52 17.38
CA SER A 190 21.04 12.61 16.41
C SER A 190 19.62 12.97 15.97
N SER A 191 19.44 14.15 15.34
CA SER A 191 18.13 14.55 14.80
C SER A 191 17.63 13.58 13.73
N GLU A 192 18.52 13.09 12.87
CA GLU A 192 18.19 12.14 11.79
C GLU A 192 17.78 10.78 12.35
N GLU A 193 18.49 10.30 13.39
CA GLU A 193 18.14 9.03 14.05
C GLU A 193 16.85 9.13 14.85
N ARG A 194 16.56 10.29 15.45
CA ARG A 194 15.28 10.53 16.15
C ARG A 194 14.12 10.50 15.17
N GLU A 195 14.27 11.11 14.00
CA GLU A 195 13.25 11.07 12.96
C GLU A 195 13.02 9.63 12.48
N ALA A 196 14.10 8.91 12.16
CA ALA A 196 14.02 7.49 11.80
C ALA A 196 13.36 6.63 12.91
N ALA A 197 13.69 6.91 14.17
CA ALA A 197 13.07 6.24 15.31
C ALA A 197 11.57 6.57 15.45
N ASN A 198 11.18 7.83 15.25
CA ASN A 198 9.78 8.26 15.26
C ASN A 198 8.98 7.49 14.21
N GLU A 199 9.51 7.38 12.99
CA GLU A 199 8.86 6.63 11.91
C GLU A 199 8.69 5.14 12.23
N LEU A 200 9.68 4.52 12.89
CA LEU A 200 9.59 3.13 13.34
C LEU A 200 8.53 2.94 14.42
N ARG A 201 8.48 3.84 15.41
CA ARG A 201 7.47 3.80 16.48
C ARG A 201 6.06 4.02 15.91
N LEU A 202 5.92 4.93 14.95
CA LEU A 202 4.68 5.17 14.21
C LEU A 202 4.23 3.92 13.46
N ARG A 203 5.15 3.24 12.77
CA ARG A 203 4.85 2.01 12.05
C ARG A 203 4.52 0.85 12.99
N ALA A 204 5.23 0.74 14.11
CA ALA A 204 4.94 -0.26 15.14
C ALA A 204 3.53 -0.08 15.71
N ALA A 205 3.11 1.15 16.02
CA ALA A 205 1.75 1.44 16.48
C ALA A 205 0.69 0.95 15.48
N TYR A 206 0.89 1.18 14.18
CA TYR A 206 0.00 0.67 13.14
C TYR A 206 -0.07 -0.86 13.14
N VAL A 207 1.08 -1.54 13.13
CA VAL A 207 1.15 -3.01 13.14
C VAL A 207 0.47 -3.60 14.37
N LEU A 208 0.72 -3.03 15.55
CA LEU A 208 0.12 -3.47 16.82
C LEU A 208 -1.41 -3.31 16.80
N GLY A 209 -1.93 -2.22 16.23
CA GLY A 209 -3.38 -2.01 16.08
C GLY A 209 -4.06 -2.98 15.13
N VAL A 210 -3.31 -3.56 14.18
CA VAL A 210 -3.81 -4.59 13.27
C VAL A 210 -3.73 -5.98 13.91
N ILE A 211 -2.61 -6.30 14.57
CA ILE A 211 -2.37 -7.61 15.18
C ILE A 211 -3.26 -7.82 16.43
N GLY A 212 -3.38 -6.81 17.28
CA GLY A 212 -4.14 -6.87 18.53
C GLY A 212 -3.59 -7.86 19.58
N GLY A 213 -4.37 -8.10 20.63
CA GLY A 213 -3.99 -8.95 21.76
C GLY A 213 -3.23 -8.23 22.88
N ASP A 214 -3.08 -8.89 24.02
CA ASP A 214 -2.63 -8.26 25.29
C ASP A 214 -1.25 -7.60 25.19
N GLN A 215 -0.29 -8.24 24.53
CA GLN A 215 1.04 -7.66 24.31
C GLN A 215 0.96 -6.40 23.43
N ALA A 216 0.09 -6.41 22.41
CA ALA A 216 -0.11 -5.25 21.56
C ALA A 216 -0.74 -4.09 22.33
N LEU A 217 -1.76 -4.37 23.16
CA LEU A 217 -2.38 -3.40 24.05
C LEU A 217 -1.36 -2.77 25.01
N GLN A 218 -0.50 -3.57 25.62
CA GLN A 218 0.55 -3.08 26.51
C GLN A 218 1.51 -2.13 25.80
N LEU A 219 2.00 -2.50 24.61
CA LEU A 219 2.91 -1.67 23.83
C LEU A 219 2.24 -0.38 23.33
N LEU A 220 1.01 -0.47 22.83
CA LEU A 220 0.21 0.68 22.39
C LEU A 220 -0.07 1.67 23.53
N THR A 221 -0.34 1.17 24.73
CA THR A 221 -0.53 2.02 25.92
C THR A 221 0.71 2.87 26.20
N GLY A 222 1.91 2.29 26.03
CA GLY A 222 3.16 3.04 26.12
C GLY A 222 3.28 4.10 25.03
N LEU A 223 3.00 3.74 23.78
CA LEU A 223 3.07 4.65 22.61
C LEU A 223 2.02 5.78 22.65
N ALA A 224 0.90 5.61 23.34
CA ALA A 224 -0.10 6.68 23.52
C ALA A 224 0.42 7.87 24.35
N SER A 225 1.57 7.71 25.00
CA SER A 225 2.29 8.74 25.73
C SER A 225 3.60 9.16 25.05
N ASP A 226 3.80 8.79 23.77
CA ASP A 226 5.02 9.13 23.03
C ASP A 226 5.21 10.65 22.92
N PRO A 227 6.45 11.15 23.08
CA PRO A 227 6.74 12.58 22.91
C PRO A 227 6.39 13.08 21.51
N GLU A 228 6.52 12.23 20.48
CA GLU A 228 6.20 12.59 19.10
C GLU A 228 4.68 12.55 18.85
N PRO A 229 4.04 13.68 18.50
CA PRO A 229 2.59 13.74 18.23
C PRO A 229 2.04 12.69 17.31
N LEU A 230 2.67 12.47 16.17
CA LEU A 230 2.13 11.55 15.18
C LEU A 230 2.18 10.09 15.67
N VAL A 231 3.18 9.74 16.50
CA VAL A 231 3.27 8.40 17.11
C VAL A 231 2.13 8.17 18.11
N ARG A 232 1.89 9.12 19.02
CA ARG A 232 0.80 8.97 20.01
C ARG A 232 -0.59 8.98 19.37
N PHE A 233 -0.80 9.73 18.30
CA PHE A 233 -2.06 9.73 17.54
C PHE A 233 -2.29 8.41 16.81
N ASN A 234 -1.25 7.81 16.22
CA ASN A 234 -1.35 6.48 15.65
C ASN A 234 -1.65 5.42 16.72
N ALA A 235 -1.02 5.51 17.90
CA ALA A 235 -1.30 4.61 19.00
C ALA A 235 -2.74 4.75 19.50
N ALA A 236 -3.27 5.97 19.62
CA ALA A 236 -4.67 6.20 19.97
C ALA A 236 -5.65 5.63 18.94
N THR A 237 -5.35 5.81 17.65
CA THR A 237 -6.14 5.23 16.55
C THR A 237 -6.13 3.69 16.62
N ALA A 238 -4.99 3.09 16.90
CA ALA A 238 -4.83 1.65 17.08
C ALA A 238 -5.60 1.13 18.30
N LEU A 239 -5.51 1.81 19.45
CA LEU A 239 -6.28 1.48 20.64
C LEU A 239 -7.80 1.55 20.38
N ALA A 240 -8.26 2.60 19.70
CA ALA A 240 -9.65 2.77 19.32
C ALA A 240 -10.15 1.64 18.40
N ARG A 241 -9.33 1.20 17.43
CA ARG A 241 -9.62 0.04 16.56
C ARG A 241 -9.74 -1.27 17.33
N LEU A 242 -9.11 -1.38 18.50
CA LEU A 242 -9.15 -2.53 19.38
C LEU A 242 -10.24 -2.43 20.46
N GLY A 243 -11.05 -1.36 20.44
CA GLY A 243 -12.15 -1.15 21.39
C GLY A 243 -11.73 -0.51 22.70
N GLU A 244 -10.51 0.01 22.80
CA GLU A 244 -9.98 0.54 24.06
C GLU A 244 -10.40 1.99 24.29
N ARG A 245 -11.25 2.22 25.30
CA ARG A 245 -11.69 3.56 25.72
C ARG A 245 -10.57 4.49 26.14
N SER A 246 -9.43 3.96 26.55
CA SER A 246 -8.26 4.77 26.91
C SER A 246 -7.75 5.62 25.73
N ALA A 247 -8.18 5.34 24.49
CA ALA A 247 -7.92 6.16 23.33
C ALA A 247 -8.64 7.53 23.35
N VAL A 248 -9.82 7.63 23.98
CA VAL A 248 -10.74 8.78 23.85
C VAL A 248 -10.06 10.14 24.11
N PRO A 249 -9.28 10.34 25.20
CA PRO A 249 -8.62 11.63 25.44
C PRO A 249 -7.68 12.06 24.30
N ARG A 250 -7.00 11.11 23.67
CA ARG A 250 -6.11 11.40 22.54
C ARG A 250 -6.89 11.61 21.24
N LEU A 251 -8.02 10.94 21.05
CA LEU A 251 -8.89 11.22 19.91
C LEU A 251 -9.45 12.66 19.95
N TYR A 252 -9.77 13.19 21.14
CA TYR A 252 -10.12 14.61 21.28
C TYR A 252 -8.95 15.53 20.96
N GLU A 253 -7.73 15.25 21.44
CA GLU A 253 -6.55 16.03 21.06
C GLU A 253 -6.33 16.04 19.54
N MET A 254 -6.59 14.92 18.86
CA MET A 254 -6.49 14.82 17.41
C MET A 254 -7.55 15.68 16.69
N LEU A 255 -8.79 15.70 17.17
CA LEU A 255 -9.84 16.58 16.63
C LEU A 255 -9.46 18.06 16.76
N GLU A 256 -8.76 18.42 17.83
CA GLU A 256 -8.32 19.79 18.13
C GLU A 256 -6.92 20.14 17.60
N ILE A 257 -6.32 19.28 16.76
CA ILE A 257 -4.95 19.48 16.26
C ILE A 257 -4.75 20.84 15.57
N TYR A 258 -5.80 21.37 14.94
CA TYR A 258 -5.79 22.68 14.26
C TYR A 258 -5.59 23.87 15.23
N GLN A 259 -5.84 23.67 16.52
CA GLN A 259 -5.64 24.69 17.55
C GLN A 259 -4.18 24.77 18.02
N GLN A 260 -3.36 23.76 17.73
CA GLN A 260 -1.96 23.71 18.15
C GLN A 260 -1.12 24.70 17.36
N LYS A 261 -0.41 25.59 18.06
CA LYS A 261 0.41 26.65 17.48
C LYS A 261 1.85 26.58 17.97
N ASN A 262 2.78 27.02 17.14
CA ASN A 262 4.17 27.27 17.53
C ASN A 262 4.27 28.55 18.37
N ASP A 263 5.45 28.83 18.92
CA ASP A 263 5.71 30.02 19.75
C ASP A 263 5.45 31.35 19.01
N ASP A 264 5.57 31.35 17.68
CA ASP A 264 5.30 32.51 16.83
C ASP A 264 3.81 32.65 16.45
N GLY A 265 2.94 31.76 16.95
CA GLY A 265 1.51 31.73 16.66
C GLY A 265 1.14 31.09 15.32
N SER A 266 2.11 30.63 14.52
CA SER A 266 1.84 29.85 13.32
C SER A 266 1.24 28.48 13.67
N PRO A 267 0.40 27.89 12.80
CA PRO A 267 -0.07 26.52 13.01
C PRO A 267 1.09 25.56 13.17
N ARG A 268 1.03 24.70 14.20
CA ARG A 268 2.06 23.68 14.46
C ARG A 268 2.16 22.66 13.32
N PHE A 269 1.02 22.34 12.72
CA PHE A 269 0.88 21.38 11.63
C PHE A 269 0.26 22.06 10.42
N ASP A 270 0.68 21.68 9.23
CA ASP A 270 0.06 22.15 7.99
C ASP A 270 -1.35 21.58 7.80
N ALA A 271 -2.09 22.13 6.83
CA ALA A 271 -3.46 21.73 6.55
C ALA A 271 -3.60 20.26 6.14
N VAL A 272 -2.59 19.66 5.48
CA VAL A 272 -2.63 18.26 5.04
C VAL A 272 -2.53 17.33 6.24
N VAL A 273 -1.61 17.62 7.16
CA VAL A 273 -1.46 16.87 8.41
C VAL A 273 -2.70 17.04 9.29
N GLN A 274 -3.19 18.27 9.45
CA GLN A 274 -4.43 18.53 10.22
C GLN A 274 -5.61 17.72 9.68
N THR A 275 -5.85 17.76 8.36
CA THR A 275 -6.91 17.00 7.70
C THR A 275 -6.75 15.51 7.95
N SER A 276 -5.54 14.97 7.74
CA SER A 276 -5.26 13.54 7.88
C SER A 276 -5.47 13.05 9.32
N VAL A 277 -5.05 13.84 10.31
CA VAL A 277 -5.20 13.50 11.73
C VAL A 277 -6.67 13.58 12.17
N ILE A 278 -7.38 14.65 11.81
CA ILE A 278 -8.80 14.80 12.16
C ILE A 278 -9.65 13.71 11.51
N SER A 279 -9.47 13.43 10.22
CA SER A 279 -10.13 12.32 9.53
C SER A 279 -9.85 10.97 10.20
N SER A 280 -8.60 10.74 10.63
CA SER A 280 -8.24 9.51 11.35
C SER A 280 -8.91 9.43 12.72
N ALA A 281 -9.01 10.55 13.45
CA ALA A 281 -9.73 10.61 14.71
C ALA A 281 -11.22 10.31 14.54
N ILE A 282 -11.87 10.92 13.54
CA ILE A 282 -13.29 10.71 13.25
C ILE A 282 -13.57 9.23 12.96
N ARG A 283 -12.79 8.61 12.07
CA ARG A 283 -12.92 7.18 11.76
C ARG A 283 -12.62 6.28 12.97
N ALA A 284 -11.66 6.67 13.80
CA ALA A 284 -11.36 5.94 15.03
C ALA A 284 -12.49 6.03 16.07
N ILE A 285 -13.10 7.22 16.21
CA ILE A 285 -14.25 7.46 17.08
C ILE A 285 -15.45 6.61 16.64
N GLU A 286 -15.75 6.64 15.34
CA GLU A 286 -16.78 5.79 14.74
C GLU A 286 -16.52 4.32 15.06
N LYS A 287 -15.30 3.85 14.79
CA LYS A 287 -14.94 2.44 15.03
C LYS A 287 -15.06 2.03 16.49
N LEU A 288 -14.61 2.89 17.39
CA LEU A 288 -14.68 2.67 18.82
C LEU A 288 -16.14 2.62 19.29
N ALA A 289 -17.01 3.50 18.78
CA ALA A 289 -18.43 3.50 19.10
C ALA A 289 -19.18 2.26 18.57
N GLU A 290 -18.73 1.63 17.48
CA GLU A 290 -19.24 0.34 17.01
C GLU A 290 -18.90 -0.80 17.98
N GLN A 291 -17.68 -0.81 18.49
CA GLN A 291 -17.15 -1.87 19.35
C GLN A 291 -17.62 -1.74 20.79
N ASP A 292 -17.86 -0.52 21.26
CA ASP A 292 -18.23 -0.24 22.64
C ASP A 292 -19.56 0.51 22.75
N GLN A 293 -20.62 -0.24 23.04
CA GLN A 293 -21.98 0.28 23.20
C GLN A 293 -22.18 1.16 24.44
N THR A 294 -21.22 1.19 25.34
CA THR A 294 -21.29 1.89 26.61
C THR A 294 -20.65 3.28 26.54
N ILE A 295 -20.03 3.65 25.43
CA ILE A 295 -19.48 4.99 25.20
C ILE A 295 -20.62 5.98 24.97
N ASP A 296 -20.43 7.21 25.48
CA ASP A 296 -21.33 8.32 25.21
C ASP A 296 -21.20 8.78 23.75
N ARG A 297 -22.05 8.21 22.90
CA ARG A 297 -22.09 8.56 21.46
C ARG A 297 -22.50 10.00 21.21
N ALA A 298 -23.29 10.60 22.11
CA ALA A 298 -23.73 11.99 21.94
C ALA A 298 -22.55 12.94 22.16
N GLU A 299 -21.74 12.69 23.19
CA GLU A 299 -20.51 13.44 23.47
C GLU A 299 -19.51 13.33 22.30
N LEU A 300 -19.29 12.12 21.77
CA LEU A 300 -18.44 11.92 20.59
C LEU A 300 -18.95 12.70 19.38
N ALA A 301 -20.26 12.68 19.14
CA ALA A 301 -20.86 13.39 18.02
C ALA A 301 -20.79 14.92 18.21
N ASP A 302 -20.96 15.43 19.43
CA ASP A 302 -20.77 16.86 19.73
C ASP A 302 -19.34 17.30 19.45
N ALA A 303 -18.34 16.49 19.81
CA ALA A 303 -16.95 16.81 19.53
C ALA A 303 -16.67 16.89 18.02
N ILE A 304 -17.18 15.94 17.23
CA ILE A 304 -17.04 15.97 15.75
C ILE A 304 -17.74 17.21 15.17
N GLN A 305 -18.96 17.51 15.62
CA GLN A 305 -19.71 18.67 15.17
C GLN A 305 -19.00 19.98 15.51
N SER A 306 -18.40 20.07 16.71
CA SER A 306 -17.61 21.23 17.13
C SER A 306 -16.40 21.51 16.22
N VAL A 307 -15.80 20.47 15.62
CA VAL A 307 -14.73 20.67 14.62
C VAL A 307 -15.27 21.36 13.37
N LEU A 308 -16.44 20.95 12.88
CA LEU A 308 -17.05 21.54 11.68
C LEU A 308 -17.50 22.99 11.92
N ASP A 309 -18.00 23.27 13.12
CA ASP A 309 -18.52 24.59 13.50
C ASP A 309 -17.41 25.57 13.95
N SER A 310 -16.20 25.06 14.20
CA SER A 310 -15.07 25.84 14.68
C SER A 310 -14.73 27.00 13.72
N PRO A 311 -14.63 28.25 14.18
CA PRO A 311 -14.17 29.36 13.35
C PRO A 311 -12.66 29.31 13.07
N ASP A 312 -11.90 28.57 13.88
CA ASP A 312 -10.43 28.52 13.82
C ASP A 312 -9.90 27.46 12.84
N ILE A 313 -10.75 26.55 12.39
CA ILE A 313 -10.39 25.57 11.36
C ILE A 313 -10.38 26.24 9.98
N SER A 314 -9.36 25.98 9.17
CA SER A 314 -9.30 26.53 7.81
C SER A 314 -10.36 25.90 6.91
N SER A 315 -10.76 26.62 5.85
CA SER A 315 -11.73 26.11 4.86
C SER A 315 -11.26 24.82 4.19
N ASP A 316 -9.96 24.70 3.92
CA ASP A 316 -9.38 23.52 3.26
C ASP A 316 -9.48 22.29 4.17
N VAL A 317 -9.12 22.44 5.45
CA VAL A 317 -9.20 21.34 6.43
C VAL A 317 -10.65 20.96 6.66
N ARG A 318 -11.55 21.94 6.83
CA ARG A 318 -12.98 21.68 6.99
C ARG A 318 -13.55 20.86 5.83
N THR A 319 -13.25 21.27 4.60
CA THR A 319 -13.69 20.56 3.40
C THR A 319 -13.11 19.15 3.33
N GLY A 320 -11.85 18.98 3.72
CA GLY A 320 -11.16 17.70 3.73
C GLY A 320 -11.76 16.67 4.69
N VAL A 321 -12.30 17.12 5.83
CA VAL A 321 -12.85 16.23 6.88
C VAL A 321 -14.37 16.09 6.84
N GLU A 322 -15.06 16.90 6.03
CA GLU A 322 -16.52 17.00 6.04
C GLU A 322 -17.22 15.68 5.71
N ILE A 323 -16.67 14.90 4.76
CA ILE A 323 -17.25 13.61 4.36
C ILE A 323 -17.16 12.59 5.51
N ASP A 324 -15.98 12.45 6.12
CA ASP A 324 -15.78 11.56 7.26
C ASP A 324 -16.68 12.00 8.43
N ALA A 325 -16.74 13.31 8.72
CA ALA A 325 -17.53 13.86 9.82
C ALA A 325 -19.03 13.60 9.64
N ARG A 326 -19.59 13.88 8.46
CA ARG A 326 -21.01 13.63 8.17
C ARG A 326 -21.37 12.15 8.30
N THR A 327 -20.50 11.27 7.82
CA THR A 327 -20.70 9.82 7.92
C THR A 327 -20.72 9.37 9.39
N ALA A 328 -19.72 9.80 10.17
CA ALA A 328 -19.64 9.46 11.58
C ALA A 328 -20.82 10.02 12.40
N LEU A 329 -21.25 11.26 12.15
CA LEU A 329 -22.41 11.87 12.83
C LEU A 329 -23.69 11.06 12.62
N GLN A 330 -23.95 10.61 11.38
CA GLN A 330 -25.09 9.74 11.08
C GLN A 330 -25.06 8.43 11.87
N HIS A 331 -23.88 7.79 11.96
CA HIS A 331 -23.72 6.54 12.72
C HIS A 331 -23.82 6.72 14.23
N LEU A 332 -23.43 7.90 14.73
CA LEU A 332 -23.57 8.27 16.14
C LEU A 332 -25.00 8.78 16.48
N GLY A 333 -25.87 8.96 15.49
CA GLY A 333 -27.28 9.31 15.67
C GLY A 333 -27.57 10.81 15.69
N LYS A 334 -26.74 11.63 15.02
CA LYS A 334 -26.98 13.07 14.80
C LYS A 334 -27.22 13.42 13.34
#